data_AF-A0A2I0J6Z7-F1
#
_entry.id   AF-A0A2I0J6Z7-F1
#
_cell.length_a   1.000
_cell.length_b   1.000
_cell.length_c   1.000
_cell.angle_alpha   90.00
_cell.angle_beta   90.00
_cell.angle_gamma   90.00
#
_symmetry.space_group_name_H-M   'P 1'
#
loop_
_entity.id
_entity.type
_entity.pdbx_description
1 polymer ?
#
loop_
_entity_poly.entity_id
_entity_poly.type
_entity_poly.pdbx_seq_one_letter_code
_entity_poly.pdbx_strand_id
1 'polypeptide(L)'
;MAEEIRALELNKTWTIEELPPRKHLIGCKWVYKVKRRADRSVEHYKARLVAKGFTQVEGIDFHETFAPVAKLVTVRCLLTVAMAKGWIIHQMDVNNAFLHGDLAEEVYMALPPSFSTSKSGNVCRLRKSLYGLCQTSRN
;
A
#
# COMPACT_ATOMS: atom_id res chain seq x y z
N MET A 1 -0.04 -1.45 15.55
CA MET A 1 1.15 -2.06 14.91
C MET A 1 0.91 -3.53 14.62
N ALA A 2 0.65 -4.37 15.63
CA ALA A 2 0.42 -5.81 15.43
C ALA A 2 -0.75 -6.12 14.47
N GLU A 3 -1.85 -5.38 14.55
CA GLU A 3 -2.99 -5.53 13.63
C GLU A 3 -2.61 -5.28 12.17
N GLU A 4 -1.85 -4.23 11.89
CA GLU A 4 -1.34 -3.92 10.55
C GLU A 4 -0.38 -5.02 10.05
N ILE A 5 0.55 -5.48 10.89
CA ILE A 5 1.45 -6.59 10.53
C ILE A 5 0.64 -7.86 10.21
N ARG A 6 -0.34 -8.22 11.04
CA ARG A 6 -1.22 -9.37 10.80
C ARG A 6 -1.99 -9.23 9.48
N ALA A 7 -2.48 -8.02 9.16
CA ALA A 7 -3.14 -7.76 7.89
C ALA A 7 -2.19 -7.92 6.69
N LEU A 8 -0.94 -7.48 6.83
CA LEU A 8 0.11 -7.62 5.81
C LEU A 8 0.49 -9.09 5.59
N GLU A 9 0.63 -9.86 6.66
CA GLU A 9 0.91 -11.31 6.64
C GLU A 9 -0.25 -12.10 6.02
N LEU A 10 -1.49 -11.81 6.41
CA LEU A 10 -2.69 -12.45 5.85
C LEU A 10 -2.81 -12.21 4.34
N ASN A 11 -2.46 -11.00 3.90
CA ASN A 11 -2.44 -10.66 2.49
C ASN A 11 -1.22 -11.19 1.73
N LYS A 12 -0.29 -11.89 2.41
CA LYS A 12 0.98 -12.38 1.84
C LYS A 12 1.77 -11.25 1.16
N THR A 13 1.80 -10.08 1.80
CA THR A 13 2.39 -8.85 1.22
C THR A 13 3.87 -8.99 0.94
N TRP A 14 4.58 -9.83 1.71
CA TRP A 14 6.00 -10.11 1.51
C TRP A 14 6.38 -11.55 1.83
N THR A 15 7.55 -11.93 1.33
CA THR A 15 8.29 -13.13 1.72
C THR A 15 9.60 -12.74 2.39
N ILE A 16 10.07 -13.52 3.36
CA ILE A 16 11.36 -13.30 4.01
C ILE A 16 12.43 -14.05 3.24
N GLU A 17 13.39 -13.32 2.66
CA GLU A 17 14.45 -13.84 1.80
C GLU A 17 15.78 -13.15 2.14
N GLU A 18 16.92 -13.73 1.73
CA GLU A 18 18.21 -13.03 1.78
C GLU A 18 18.25 -11.98 0.66
N LEU A 19 18.93 -10.84 0.91
CA LEU A 19 19.06 -9.80 -0.10
C LEU A 19 19.96 -10.30 -1.24
N PRO A 20 19.48 -10.37 -2.48
CA PRO A 20 20.32 -10.77 -3.61
C PRO A 20 21.44 -9.76 -3.86
N PRO A 21 22.59 -10.21 -4.39
CA PRO A 21 23.67 -9.30 -4.73
C PRO A 21 23.20 -8.25 -5.74
N ARG A 22 23.67 -7.00 -5.55
CA ARG A 22 23.36 -5.84 -6.42
C ARG A 22 21.91 -5.36 -6.41
N LYS A 23 21.04 -5.85 -5.52
CA LYS A 23 19.70 -5.27 -5.31
C LYS A 23 19.73 -4.16 -4.28
N HIS A 24 18.93 -3.11 -4.51
CA HIS A 24 18.79 -2.01 -3.57
C HIS A 24 17.81 -2.39 -2.45
N LEU A 25 18.20 -2.13 -1.21
CA LEU A 25 17.37 -2.36 -0.03
C LEU A 25 16.70 -1.05 0.39
N ILE A 26 15.37 -1.00 0.28
CA ILE A 26 14.60 0.16 0.74
C ILE A 26 14.28 0.05 2.23
N GLY A 27 14.30 1.16 2.95
CA GLY A 27 13.86 1.19 4.34
C GLY A 27 12.34 1.20 4.48
N CYS A 28 11.85 1.06 5.70
CA CYS A 28 10.44 1.29 6.05
C CYS A 28 10.32 2.16 7.31
N LYS A 29 9.13 2.69 7.56
CA LYS A 29 8.79 3.42 8.79
C LYS A 29 7.33 3.23 9.18
N TRP A 30 7.05 3.42 10.45
CA TRP A 30 5.69 3.48 10.95
C TRP A 30 5.12 4.90 10.84
N VAL A 31 3.90 5.02 10.34
CA VAL A 31 3.13 6.26 10.33
C VAL A 31 1.90 6.09 11.20
N TYR A 32 1.76 6.97 12.19
CA TYR A 32 0.68 6.96 13.16
C TYR A 32 -0.32 8.09 12.89
N LYS A 33 -1.61 7.80 13.01
CA LYS A 33 -2.67 8.80 12.86
C LYS A 33 -3.80 8.52 13.84
N VAL A 34 -4.15 9.51 14.64
CA VAL A 34 -5.36 9.48 15.46
C VAL A 34 -6.55 9.87 14.59
N LYS A 35 -7.52 8.96 14.43
CA LYS A 35 -8.83 9.27 13.84
C LYS A 35 -9.73 9.80 14.93
N ARG A 36 -10.32 10.97 14.70
CA ARG A 36 -11.23 11.63 15.63
C ARG A 36 -12.60 11.79 14.99
N ARG A 37 -13.64 11.69 15.81
CA ARG A 37 -15.01 11.97 15.41
C ARG A 37 -15.25 13.48 15.30
N ALA A 38 -16.42 13.88 14.81
CA ALA A 38 -16.82 15.28 14.71
C ALA A 38 -16.83 16.01 16.07
N ASP A 39 -17.14 15.28 17.15
CA ASP A 39 -17.11 15.77 18.54
C ASP A 39 -15.69 15.83 19.15
N ARG A 40 -14.64 15.58 18.35
CA ARG A 40 -13.22 15.54 18.72
C ARG A 40 -12.79 14.36 19.60
N SER A 41 -13.71 13.46 19.97
CA SER A 41 -13.38 12.21 20.65
C SER A 41 -12.53 11.30 19.74
N VAL A 42 -11.73 10.42 20.36
CA VAL A 42 -10.90 9.47 19.62
C VAL A 42 -11.78 8.35 19.10
N GLU A 43 -11.81 8.18 17.78
CA GLU A 43 -12.48 7.07 17.13
C GLU A 43 -11.57 5.84 17.10
N HIS A 44 -10.33 6.00 16.63
CA HIS A 44 -9.36 4.91 16.53
C HIS A 44 -7.92 5.41 16.35
N TYR A 45 -6.95 4.60 16.78
CA TYR A 45 -5.52 4.82 16.57
C TYR A 45 -5.02 4.02 15.36
N LYS A 46 -4.74 4.70 14.25
CA LYS A 46 -4.21 4.06 13.04
C LYS A 46 -2.70 3.98 13.08
N ALA A 47 -2.14 2.81 12.78
CA ALA A 47 -0.72 2.63 12.49
C ALA A 47 -0.59 1.98 11.11
N ARG A 48 0.27 2.53 10.26
CA ARG A 48 0.59 1.95 8.94
C ARG A 48 2.07 1.75 8.78
N LEU A 49 2.45 0.63 8.19
CA LEU A 49 3.81 0.42 7.73
C LEU A 49 3.95 1.02 6.33
N VAL A 50 4.94 1.89 6.17
CA VAL A 50 5.16 2.64 4.92
C VAL A 50 6.59 2.39 4.45
N ALA A 51 6.72 1.98 3.20
CA ALA A 51 8.00 1.87 2.51
C ALA A 51 8.60 3.27 2.30
N LYS A 52 9.93 3.38 2.39
CA LYS A 52 10.66 4.61 2.07
C LYS A 52 10.91 4.67 0.55
N GLY A 53 9.85 4.64 -0.26
CA GLY A 53 9.98 4.57 -1.72
C GLY A 53 10.67 5.78 -2.35
N PHE A 54 10.80 6.90 -1.63
CA PHE A 54 11.64 8.03 -2.07
C PHE A 54 13.13 7.67 -2.25
N THR A 55 13.59 6.50 -1.77
CA THR A 55 14.93 5.99 -2.04
C THR A 55 15.00 5.12 -3.31
N GLN A 56 13.88 4.86 -3.98
CA GLN A 56 13.83 4.10 -5.22
C GLN A 56 14.34 4.94 -6.40
N VAL A 57 14.96 4.27 -7.37
CA VAL A 57 15.49 4.89 -8.59
C VAL A 57 14.68 4.44 -9.80
N GLU A 58 14.18 5.40 -10.58
CA GLU A 58 13.49 5.14 -11.86
C GLU A 58 14.42 4.44 -12.86
N GLY A 59 13.90 3.47 -13.60
CA GLY A 59 14.65 2.61 -14.51
C GLY A 59 15.44 1.48 -13.82
N ILE A 60 15.46 1.43 -12.48
CA ILE A 60 16.07 0.34 -11.70
C ILE A 60 15.01 -0.35 -10.85
N ASP A 61 14.35 0.40 -9.97
CA ASP A 61 13.39 -0.13 -8.98
C ASP A 61 11.93 -0.02 -9.46
N PHE A 62 11.66 0.89 -10.40
CA PHE A 62 10.36 1.05 -11.06
C PHE A 62 10.52 1.70 -12.43
N HIS A 63 9.54 1.50 -13.31
CA HIS A 63 9.57 2.04 -14.68
C HIS A 63 8.49 3.09 -14.93
N GLU A 64 7.33 2.98 -14.26
CA GLU A 64 6.23 3.92 -14.43
C GLU A 64 5.51 4.16 -13.09
N THR A 65 5.06 5.39 -12.88
CA THR A 65 4.29 5.79 -11.69
C THR A 65 2.85 6.19 -12.04
N PHE A 66 2.46 6.09 -13.31
CA PHE A 66 1.17 6.55 -13.78
C PHE A 66 0.03 5.76 -13.14
N ALA A 67 -0.91 6.50 -12.55
CA ALA A 67 -2.14 5.96 -11.97
C ALA A 67 -3.33 6.44 -12.80
N PRO A 68 -4.19 5.53 -13.32
CA PRO A 68 -5.38 5.95 -14.05
C PRO A 68 -6.39 6.59 -13.09
N VAL A 69 -6.60 7.90 -13.21
CA VAL A 69 -7.59 8.62 -12.39
C VAL A 69 -8.87 8.83 -13.19
N ALA A 70 -9.99 8.32 -12.68
CA ALA A 70 -11.30 8.55 -13.26
C ALA A 70 -11.64 10.06 -13.25
N LYS A 71 -12.01 10.60 -14.42
CA LYS A 71 -12.46 11.99 -14.52
C LYS A 71 -13.84 12.14 -13.89
N LEU A 72 -14.02 13.19 -13.09
CA LEU A 72 -15.30 13.48 -12.44
C LEU A 72 -16.46 13.65 -13.44
N VAL A 73 -16.18 14.16 -14.64
CA VAL A 73 -17.17 14.27 -15.72
C VAL A 73 -17.71 12.88 -16.13
N THR A 74 -16.84 11.89 -16.27
CA THR A 74 -17.23 10.51 -16.59
C THR A 74 -18.08 9.91 -15.48
N VAL A 75 -17.67 10.09 -14.22
CA VAL A 75 -18.43 9.62 -13.06
C VAL A 75 -19.82 10.26 -13.02
N ARG A 76 -19.91 11.58 -13.21
CA ARG A 76 -21.20 12.30 -13.24
C ARG A 76 -22.10 11.82 -14.37
N CYS A 77 -21.55 11.62 -15.57
CA CYS A 77 -22.29 11.10 -16.73
C CYS A 77 -22.89 9.73 -16.41
N LEU A 78 -22.11 8.82 -15.83
CA LEU A 78 -22.58 7.49 -15.44
C LEU A 78 -23.69 7.55 -14.38
N LEU A 79 -23.56 8.44 -13.39
CA LEU A 79 -24.61 8.67 -12.40
C LEU A 79 -25.90 9.22 -13.03
N THR A 80 -25.80 10.16 -13.98
CA THR A 80 -26.95 10.70 -14.70
C THR A 80 -27.68 9.62 -15.50
N VAL A 81 -26.95 8.74 -16.17
CA VAL A 81 -27.55 7.60 -16.90
C VAL A 81 -28.23 6.64 -15.92
N ALA A 82 -27.58 6.29 -14.82
CA ALA A 82 -28.17 5.42 -13.80
C ALA A 82 -29.48 6.00 -13.24
N MET A 83 -29.51 7.30 -12.95
CA MET A 83 -30.74 8.00 -12.54
C MET A 83 -31.83 7.96 -13.61
N ALA A 84 -31.48 8.26 -14.87
CA ALA A 84 -32.44 8.27 -15.98
C ALA A 84 -33.02 6.87 -16.29
N LYS A 85 -32.29 5.81 -15.96
CA LYS A 85 -32.70 4.42 -16.16
C LYS A 85 -33.27 3.75 -14.90
N GLY A 86 -33.32 4.46 -13.76
CA GLY A 86 -33.77 3.91 -12.49
C GLY A 86 -32.86 2.80 -11.95
N TRP A 87 -31.57 2.83 -12.27
CA TRP A 87 -30.59 1.84 -11.79
C TRP A 87 -30.19 2.10 -10.34
N ILE A 88 -30.07 1.02 -9.57
CA ILE A 88 -29.56 1.05 -8.20
C ILE A 88 -28.04 1.18 -8.24
N ILE A 89 -27.48 2.12 -7.49
CA ILE A 89 -26.04 2.32 -7.35
C ILE A 89 -25.61 1.81 -5.97
N HIS A 90 -24.59 0.96 -5.95
CA HIS A 90 -23.92 0.52 -4.73
C HIS A 90 -22.52 1.13 -4.67
N GLN A 91 -22.13 1.62 -3.48
CA GLN A 91 -20.78 2.11 -3.22
C GLN A 91 -20.09 1.19 -2.23
N MET A 92 -18.83 0.85 -2.51
CA MET A 92 -17.98 0.06 -1.62
C MET A 92 -16.65 0.81 -1.44
N ASP A 93 -16.27 1.04 -0.18
CA ASP A 93 -14.95 1.53 0.18
C ASP A 93 -14.08 0.33 0.60
N VAL A 94 -12.99 0.10 -0.11
CA VAL A 94 -12.12 -1.05 0.14
C VAL A 94 -11.02 -0.65 1.12
N ASN A 95 -11.08 -1.22 2.32
CA ASN A 95 -10.01 -1.07 3.29
C ASN A 95 -8.72 -1.66 2.74
N ASN A 96 -7.63 -0.92 2.86
CA ASN A 96 -6.29 -1.34 2.44
C ASN A 96 -6.16 -1.68 0.95
N ALA A 97 -6.88 -0.96 0.07
CA ALA A 97 -6.85 -1.16 -1.39
C ALA A 97 -5.45 -1.41 -1.98
N PHE A 98 -4.43 -0.66 -1.55
CA PHE A 98 -3.06 -0.84 -2.05
C PHE A 98 -2.44 -2.23 -1.74
N LEU A 99 -2.86 -2.88 -0.65
CA LEU A 99 -2.39 -4.23 -0.30
C LEU A 99 -2.99 -5.33 -1.19
N HIS A 100 -3.88 -4.98 -2.12
CA HIS A 100 -4.44 -5.89 -3.10
C HIS A 100 -3.77 -5.79 -4.46
N GLY A 101 -3.00 -4.73 -4.72
CA GLY A 101 -2.31 -4.54 -5.99
C GLY A 101 -1.03 -5.39 -6.09
N ASP A 102 -0.97 -6.26 -7.10
CA ASP A 102 0.22 -7.08 -7.36
C ASP A 102 1.40 -6.21 -7.79
N LEU A 103 2.58 -6.51 -7.26
CA LEU A 103 3.80 -5.77 -7.59
C LEU A 103 4.55 -6.50 -8.70
N ALA A 104 4.65 -5.87 -9.89
CA ALA A 104 5.39 -6.43 -11.00
C ALA A 104 6.91 -6.34 -10.78
N GLU A 105 7.36 -5.29 -10.08
CA GLU A 105 8.77 -5.04 -9.82
C GLU A 105 9.29 -5.81 -8.59
N GLU A 106 10.56 -6.21 -8.63
CA GLU A 106 11.21 -6.85 -7.49
C GLU A 106 11.73 -5.81 -6.49
N VAL A 107 10.94 -5.53 -5.45
CA VAL A 107 11.32 -4.59 -4.40
C VAL A 107 11.68 -5.31 -3.10
N TYR A 108 12.85 -4.98 -2.55
CA TYR A 108 13.35 -5.51 -1.28
C TYR A 108 13.32 -4.44 -0.21
N MET A 109 12.62 -4.71 0.88
CA MET A 109 12.42 -3.79 2.00
C MET A 109 13.08 -4.34 3.27
N ALA A 110 13.71 -3.47 4.04
CA ALA A 110 14.21 -3.82 5.38
C ALA A 110 13.05 -4.29 6.28
N LEU A 111 13.34 -5.27 7.14
CA LEU A 111 12.38 -5.75 8.12
C LEU A 111 11.83 -4.58 8.97
N PRO A 112 10.53 -4.58 9.29
CA PRO A 112 9.97 -3.58 10.19
C PRO A 112 10.75 -3.53 11.50
N PRO A 113 10.97 -2.34 12.12
CA PRO A 113 11.75 -2.22 13.35
C PRO A 113 11.26 -3.07 14.53
N SER A 114 9.99 -3.49 14.49
CA SER A 114 9.34 -4.34 15.48
C SER A 114 9.39 -5.84 15.15
N PHE A 115 10.09 -6.23 14.08
CA PHE A 115 10.17 -7.61 13.58
C PHE A 115 11.52 -8.21 13.98
N SER A 116 11.55 -8.95 15.08
CA SER A 116 12.74 -9.66 15.56
C SER A 116 12.85 -11.01 14.84
N THR A 117 13.59 -11.06 13.73
CA THR A 117 13.98 -12.35 13.13
C THR A 117 15.34 -12.78 13.67
N SER A 118 15.51 -14.08 13.95
CA SER A 118 16.72 -14.66 14.54
C SER A 118 17.93 -14.72 13.60
N LYS A 119 17.78 -14.40 12.31
CA LYS A 119 18.83 -14.44 11.30
C LYS A 119 19.19 -13.03 10.83
N SER A 120 20.44 -12.64 11.05
CA SER A 120 21.02 -11.40 10.54
C SER A 120 21.09 -11.44 9.01
N GLY A 121 20.53 -10.44 8.33
CA GLY A 121 20.61 -10.29 6.87
C GLY A 121 19.32 -10.59 6.10
N ASN A 122 18.27 -11.08 6.76
CA ASN A 122 16.98 -11.29 6.13
C ASN A 122 16.26 -9.97 5.81
N VAL A 123 15.60 -9.93 4.66
CA VAL A 123 14.83 -8.80 4.15
C VAL A 123 13.43 -9.23 3.70
N CYS A 124 12.51 -8.29 3.60
CA CYS A 124 11.18 -8.51 3.04
C CYS A 124 11.22 -8.31 1.52
N ARG A 125 11.04 -9.36 0.73
CA ARG A 125 10.69 -9.21 -0.69
C ARG A 125 9.20 -8.91 -0.81
N LEU A 126 8.86 -7.73 -1.30
CA LEU A 126 7.46 -7.34 -1.49
C LEU A 126 6.86 -8.10 -2.67
N ARG A 127 5.72 -8.75 -2.42
CA ARG A 127 4.88 -9.43 -3.43
C ARG A 127 3.69 -8.57 -3.84
N LYS A 128 3.26 -7.69 -2.95
CA LYS A 128 2.18 -6.74 -3.17
C LYS A 128 2.64 -5.32 -2.89
N SER A 129 1.90 -4.37 -3.44
CA SER A 129 2.19 -2.96 -3.28
C SER A 129 2.01 -2.55 -1.82
N LEU A 130 2.98 -1.79 -1.29
CA LEU A 130 2.92 -1.22 0.05
C LEU A 130 2.79 0.30 -0.06
N TYR A 131 2.20 0.94 0.95
CA TYR A 131 2.18 2.39 1.03
C TYR A 131 3.60 2.98 0.91
N GLY A 132 3.73 4.05 0.15
CA GLY A 132 4.97 4.82 0.06
C GLY A 132 5.98 4.32 -0.97
N LEU A 133 5.67 3.28 -1.76
CA LEU A 133 6.41 3.00 -3.00
C LEU A 133 6.02 4.02 -4.08
N CYS A 134 6.91 4.28 -5.03
CA CYS A 134 6.65 5.21 -6.13
C CYS A 134 5.52 4.74 -7.04
N GLN A 135 5.39 3.43 -7.26
CA GLN A 135 4.41 2.83 -8.17
C GLN A 135 3.12 2.34 -7.50
N THR A 136 2.92 2.58 -6.19
CA THR A 136 1.80 2.03 -5.42
C THR A 136 0.43 2.37 -6.00
N SER A 137 0.29 3.55 -6.63
CA SER A 137 -0.99 4.05 -7.14
C SER A 137 -1.38 3.51 -8.52
N ARG A 138 -0.52 2.75 -9.19
CA ARG A 138 -0.81 2.14 -10.50
C ARG A 138 -1.89 1.05 -10.41
N ASN A 139 -1.91 0.34 -9.28
CA ASN A 139 -2.68 -0.87 -9.07
C ASN A 139 -3.92 -0.65 -8.21
#